data_AF-A0A928YCE2-F1
#
_entry.id   AF-A0A928YCE2-F1
#
_cell.length_a   1.000
_cell.length_b   1.000
_cell.length_c   1.000
_cell.angle_alpha   90.00
_cell.angle_beta   90.00
_cell.angle_gamma   90.00
#
_symmetry.space_group_name_H-M   'P 1'
#
loop_
_entity.id
_entity.type
_entity.pdbx_description
1 polymer ?
#
loop_
_entity_poly.entity_id
_entity_poly.type
_entity_poly.pdbx_seq_one_letter_code
_entity_poly.pdbx_strand_id
1 'polypeptide(L)' 'MISDKMMQLLKCEGIVAIVTMGGDGPHVVNTWNSYIDVTLDGYLLLPVGG' A
#
# COMPACT_ATOMS: atom_id res chain seq x y z
N MET A 1 -6.66 3.31 -12.37
CA MET A 1 -7.86 3.70 -11.60
C MET A 1 -7.99 2.70 -10.45
N ILE A 2 -8.15 3.19 -9.23
CA ILE A 2 -8.43 2.34 -8.06
C ILE A 2 -9.88 1.87 -8.15
N SER A 3 -10.11 0.56 -8.02
CA SER A 3 -11.45 -0.02 -8.19
C SER A 3 -12.25 0.00 -6.90
N ASP A 4 -13.58 -0.03 -7.00
CA ASP A 4 -14.48 -0.16 -5.84
C ASP A 4 -14.15 -1.41 -5.00
N LYS A 5 -13.73 -2.50 -5.64
CA LYS A 5 -13.32 -3.71 -4.94
C LYS A 5 -12.07 -3.48 -4.09
N MET A 6 -11.09 -2.75 -4.61
CA MET A 6 -9.91 -2.38 -3.84
C MET A 6 -10.28 -1.46 -2.66
N MET A 7 -11.15 -0.48 -2.87
CA MET A 7 -11.66 0.39 -1.79
C MET A 7 -12.40 -0.39 -0.70
N GLN A 8 -13.09 -1.49 -1.06
CA GLN A 8 -13.70 -2.38 -0.08
C GLN A 8 -12.64 -3.19 0.70
N LEU A 9 -11.59 -3.66 0.03
CA LEU A 9 -10.52 -4.43 0.68
C LEU A 9 -9.72 -3.59 1.68
N LEU A 10 -9.46 -2.30 1.39
CA LEU A 10 -8.77 -1.40 2.32
C LEU A 10 -9.54 -1.17 3.63
N LYS A 11 -10.86 -1.45 3.68
CA LYS A 11 -11.68 -1.37 4.91
C LYS A 11 -11.56 -2.60 5.80
N CYS A 12 -11.01 -3.70 5.30
CA CYS A 12 -10.73 -4.89 6.06
C CYS A 12 -9.27 -4.88 6.47
N GLU A 13 -8.97 -5.27 7.72
CA GLU A 13 -7.56 -5.30 8.10
C GLU A 13 -6.76 -6.34 7.34
N GLY A 14 -5.49 -6.01 7.09
CA GLY A 14 -4.60 -6.83 6.30
C GLY A 14 -3.21 -6.21 6.12
N ILE A 15 -2.25 -7.06 5.82
CA ILE A 15 -0.87 -6.67 5.53
C ILE A 15 -0.74 -6.38 4.05
N VAL A 16 -0.17 -5.22 3.72
CA VAL A 16 0.24 -4.86 2.37
C VAL A 16 1.72 -5.16 2.22
N ALA A 17 2.10 -5.83 1.12
CA ALA A 17 3.49 -6.03 0.74
C ALA A 17 3.88 -5.06 -0.38
N ILE A 18 4.99 -4.36 -0.19
CA ILE A 18 5.56 -3.44 -1.16
C ILE A 18 6.90 -4.03 -1.58
N VAL A 19 7.08 -4.24 -2.87
CA VAL A 19 8.29 -4.86 -3.44
C VAL A 19 9.01 -3.84 -4.30
N THR A 20 10.29 -3.61 -4.00
CA THR A 20 11.18 -2.76 -4.81
C THR A 20 12.38 -3.57 -5.29
N MET A 21 12.96 -3.22 -6.44
CA MET A 21 14.18 -3.86 -6.95
C MET A 21 15.40 -3.02 -6.59
N GLY A 22 16.31 -3.60 -5.80
CA GLY A 22 17.64 -3.06 -5.53
C GLY A 22 18.73 -3.73 -6.37
N GLY A 23 19.97 -3.26 -6.24
CA GLY A 23 21.13 -3.85 -6.93
C GLY A 23 21.41 -5.30 -6.55
N ASP A 24 21.11 -5.68 -5.30
CA ASP A 24 21.32 -7.02 -4.76
C ASP A 24 20.06 -7.91 -4.84
N GLY A 25 19.01 -7.46 -5.53
CA GLY A 25 17.77 -8.20 -5.71
C GLY A 25 16.52 -7.51 -5.13
N PRO A 26 15.39 -8.23 -5.04
CA PRO A 26 14.14 -7.68 -4.53
C PRO A 26 14.22 -7.42 -3.02
N HIS A 27 13.70 -6.28 -2.61
CA HIS A 27 13.47 -5.91 -1.21
C HIS A 27 11.98 -5.81 -0.97
N VAL A 28 11.51 -6.39 0.14
CA VAL A 28 10.10 -6.43 0.52
C VAL A 28 9.92 -5.79 1.88
N VAL A 29 8.99 -4.85 1.96
CA VAL A 29 8.55 -4.19 3.20
C VAL A 29 7.04 -4.21 3.29
N ASN A 30 6.51 -3.87 4.47
CA ASN A 30 5.09 -3.99 4.76
C ASN A 30 4.49 -2.74 5.40
N THR A 31 3.18 -2.59 5.22
CA THR A 31 2.31 -1.68 5.97
C THR A 31 0.95 -2.36 6.22
N TRP A 32 0.01 -1.65 6.83
CA TRP A 32 -1.36 -2.10 7.09
C TRP A 32 -2.34 -1.45 6.14
N ASN A 33 -3.43 -2.14 5.79
CA ASN A 33 -4.53 -1.56 5.01
C ASN A 33 -5.06 -0.28 5.65
N SER A 34 -5.19 -0.27 6.99
CA SER A 34 -5.66 0.88 7.75
C SER A 34 -4.72 2.09 7.73
N TYR A 35 -3.49 1.93 7.25
CA TYR A 35 -2.49 3.02 7.16
C TYR A 35 -2.49 3.70 5.79
N ILE A 36 -3.28 3.22 4.83
CA ILE A 36 -3.28 3.74 3.46
C ILE A 36 -4.36 4.80 3.29
N ASP A 37 -3.94 6.01 2.91
CA ASP A 37 -4.85 7.06 2.44
C ASP A 37 -4.95 7.06 0.92
N VAL A 38 -6.16 7.20 0.38
CA VAL A 38 -6.40 7.33 -1.07
C VAL A 38 -6.73 8.79 -1.38
N THR A 39 -5.93 9.43 -2.22
CA THR A 39 -6.14 10.84 -2.60
C THR A 39 -7.26 10.99 -3.62
N LEU A 40 -7.79 12.22 -3.78
CA LEU A 40 -8.86 12.53 -4.73
C LEU A 40 -8.45 12.25 -6.20
N ASP A 41 -7.17 12.39 -6.51
CA ASP A 41 -6.55 12.10 -7.82
C ASP A 41 -6.09 10.64 -7.96
N GLY A 42 -6.36 9.78 -6.97
CA GLY A 42 -6.22 8.33 -7.09
C GLY A 42 -4.83 7.77 -6.79
N TYR A 43 -4.05 8.45 -5.94
CA TYR A 43 -2.78 7.96 -5.40
C TYR A 43 -2.98 7.29 -4.03
N LEU A 44 -2.09 6.35 -3.71
CA LEU A 44 -1.98 5.76 -2.38
C LEU A 44 -0.88 6.51 -1.61
N LEU A 45 -1.21 7.04 -0.44
CA LEU A 45 -0.25 7.58 0.51
C LEU A 45 0.00 6.54 1.59
N LEU A 46 1.27 6.23 1.82
CA LEU A 46 1.71 5.24 2.78
C LEU A 46 2.65 5.93 3.78
N PRO A 47 2.39 5.88 5.10
CA PRO A 47 3.29 6.44 6.09
C PRO A 47 4.59 5.63 6.14
N VAL A 48 5.73 6.32 6.16
CA VAL A 48 7.06 5.72 6.32
C VAL A 48 7.55 6.02 7.73
N GLY A 49 7.63 4.98 8.55
CA GLY A 49 8.27 5.03 9.86
C GLY A 49 9.74 4.61 9.74
N GLY A 50 10.64 5.39 10.33
CA GLY A 50 12.06 5.07 10.51
C GLY A 50 12.37 4.67 11.93
#